data_AF-A0A1Q8L2V9-F1
#
_entry.id   AF-A0A1Q8L2V9-F1
#
_cell.length_a   1.000
_cell.length_b   1.000
_cell.length_c   1.000
_cell.angle_alpha   90.00
_cell.angle_beta   90.00
_cell.angle_gamma   90.00
#
_symmetry.space_group_name_H-M   'P 1'
#
loop_
_entity.id
_entity.type
_entity.pdbx_description
1 polymer ?
#
loop_
_entity_poly.entity_id
_entity_poly.type
_entity_poly.pdbx_seq_one_letter_code
_entity_poly.pdbx_strand_id
1 'polypeptide(L)'
;MLFLYTDVGPDDAPTLLRSGSHHEVARLLAPHGSAGADWLPFCGEAVRATAGCREVAATGRAGDVHLVHPFVVHRAQAMSSAARRPRVIAQPPLEPAREPAFDLVAGTAPVERVVREALG
;
A
#
# COMPACT_ATOMS: atom_id res chain seq x y z
N MET A 1 4.34 -2.75 -4.66
CA MET A 1 5.62 -2.01 -4.78
C MET A 1 5.41 -0.80 -5.69
N LEU A 2 6.22 0.25 -5.55
CA LEU A 2 6.24 1.39 -6.49
C LEU A 2 7.67 1.57 -7.02
N PHE A 3 7.88 1.33 -8.32
CA PHE A 3 9.15 1.60 -9.00
C PHE A 3 9.08 2.99 -9.62
N LEU A 4 10.05 3.85 -9.30
CA LEU A 4 10.15 5.18 -9.87
C LEU A 4 11.06 5.12 -11.11
N TYR A 5 10.54 5.36 -12.31
CA TYR A 5 11.36 5.42 -13.53
C TYR A 5 11.83 6.84 -13.88
N THR A 6 11.28 7.83 -13.20
CA THR A 6 11.70 9.23 -13.24
C THR A 6 11.86 9.74 -11.82
N ASP A 7 12.67 10.78 -11.61
CA ASP A 7 12.69 11.49 -10.33
C ASP A 7 11.28 12.01 -9.99
N VAL A 8 10.87 11.82 -8.74
CA VAL A 8 9.56 12.25 -8.21
C VAL A 8 9.79 13.09 -6.96
N GLY A 9 9.65 14.40 -7.10
CA GLY A 9 9.59 15.35 -6.00
C GLY A 9 8.17 15.59 -5.47
N PRO A 10 8.00 16.48 -4.47
CA PRO A 10 6.70 16.83 -3.90
C PRO A 10 5.68 17.35 -4.92
N ASP A 11 6.14 18.11 -5.92
CA ASP A 11 5.29 18.71 -6.96
C ASP A 11 5.05 17.80 -8.18
N ASP A 12 5.75 16.65 -8.25
CA ASP A 12 5.69 15.72 -9.38
C ASP A 12 4.55 14.68 -9.22
N ALA A 13 3.48 15.05 -8.49
CA ALA A 13 2.33 14.19 -8.20
C ALA A 13 2.73 12.80 -7.63
N PRO A 14 3.47 12.72 -6.52
CA PRO A 14 3.87 11.44 -5.92
C PRO A 14 2.66 10.59 -5.53
N THR A 15 2.82 9.27 -5.46
CA THR A 15 1.78 8.44 -4.81
C THR A 15 1.71 8.81 -3.33
N LEU A 16 0.49 9.04 -2.82
CA LEU A 16 0.29 9.32 -1.40
C LEU A 16 -0.14 8.04 -0.69
N LEU A 17 0.59 7.69 0.36
CA LEU A 17 0.42 6.50 1.18
C LEU A 17 -0.18 6.92 2.52
N ARG A 18 -1.22 6.24 2.99
CA ARG A 18 -1.73 6.42 4.35
C ARG A 18 -0.91 5.57 5.31
N SER A 19 0.05 6.19 6.01
CA SER A 19 0.89 5.50 6.97
C SER A 19 0.04 4.92 8.11
N GLY A 20 0.27 3.65 8.46
CA GLY A 20 -0.53 2.93 9.46
C GLY A 20 -1.78 2.23 8.91
N SER A 21 -2.29 2.62 7.74
CA SER A 21 -3.56 2.08 7.18
C SER A 21 -3.62 0.55 7.08
N HIS A 22 -2.50 -0.10 6.80
CA HIS A 22 -2.38 -1.55 6.76
C HIS A 22 -2.82 -2.29 8.03
N HIS A 23 -2.74 -1.68 9.22
CA HIS A 23 -3.27 -2.30 10.44
C HIS A 23 -4.80 -2.26 10.47
N GLU A 24 -5.41 -1.12 10.10
CA GLU A 24 -6.88 -1.01 10.05
C GLU A 24 -7.46 -1.92 8.98
N VAL A 25 -6.84 -1.98 7.80
CA VAL A 25 -7.27 -2.86 6.71
C VAL A 25 -7.15 -4.34 7.12
N ALA A 26 -6.12 -4.73 7.87
CA ALA A 26 -6.01 -6.09 8.42
C ALA A 26 -7.19 -6.44 9.35
N ARG A 27 -7.56 -5.52 10.26
CA ARG A 27 -8.72 -5.72 11.16
C ARG A 27 -10.04 -5.79 10.41
N LEU A 28 -10.21 -4.94 9.40
CA LEU A 28 -11.41 -4.95 8.55
C LEU A 28 -11.54 -6.23 7.74
N LEU A 29 -10.43 -6.81 7.26
CA LEU A 29 -10.45 -8.06 6.50
C LEU A 29 -10.64 -9.29 7.37
N ALA A 30 -10.27 -9.25 8.65
CA ALA A 30 -10.28 -10.42 9.52
C ALA A 30 -11.61 -11.20 9.56
N PRO A 31 -12.80 -10.55 9.64
CA PRO A 31 -14.08 -11.25 9.65
C PRO A 31 -14.40 -11.99 8.34
N HIS A 32 -13.76 -11.62 7.23
CA HIS A 32 -13.99 -12.23 5.92
C HIS A 32 -13.25 -13.57 5.73
N GLY A 33 -12.18 -13.79 6.48
CA GLY A 33 -11.35 -15.00 6.41
C GLY A 33 -10.93 -15.34 4.97
N SER A 34 -10.93 -16.62 4.63
CA SER A 34 -10.56 -17.12 3.31
C SER A 34 -11.59 -16.83 2.22
N ALA A 35 -12.82 -16.44 2.57
CA ALA A 35 -13.85 -16.09 1.59
C ALA A 35 -13.56 -14.75 0.91
N GLY A 36 -12.80 -13.88 1.59
CA GLY A 36 -12.49 -12.54 1.10
C GLY A 36 -13.68 -11.59 1.16
N ALA A 37 -13.46 -10.37 0.68
CA ALA A 37 -14.45 -9.32 0.62
C ALA A 37 -14.67 -8.88 -0.83
N ASP A 38 -15.90 -8.47 -1.16
CA ASP A 38 -16.18 -7.85 -2.44
C ASP A 38 -15.37 -6.55 -2.57
N TRP A 39 -14.62 -6.44 -3.67
CA TRP A 39 -13.60 -5.40 -3.83
C TRP A 39 -14.13 -3.97 -3.71
N LEU A 40 -15.21 -3.63 -4.43
CA LEU A 40 -15.75 -2.26 -4.46
C LEU A 40 -16.29 -1.83 -3.08
N PRO A 41 -17.19 -2.59 -2.44
CA PRO A 41 -17.67 -2.27 -1.10
C PRO A 41 -16.53 -2.13 -0.08
N PHE A 42 -15.58 -3.09 -0.11
CA PHE A 42 -14.45 -3.11 0.80
C PHE A 42 -13.55 -1.86 0.63
N CYS A 43 -13.25 -1.46 -0.61
CA CYS A 43 -12.50 -0.24 -0.88
C CYS A 43 -13.17 0.99 -0.23
N GLY A 44 -14.49 1.11 -0.34
CA GLY A 44 -15.24 2.21 0.26
C GLY A 44 -15.15 2.23 1.79
N GLU A 45 -15.14 1.06 2.43
CA GLU A 45 -14.96 0.93 3.87
C GLU A 45 -13.53 1.24 4.31
N ALA A 46 -12.53 0.65 3.65
CA ALA A 46 -11.12 0.87 3.94
C ALA A 46 -10.73 2.36 3.81
N VAL A 47 -11.24 3.06 2.78
CA VAL A 47 -11.01 4.50 2.60
C VAL A 47 -11.61 5.32 3.75
N ARG A 48 -12.80 4.95 4.23
CA ARG A 48 -13.46 5.63 5.37
C ARG A 48 -12.72 5.37 6.69
N ALA A 49 -12.43 4.11 6.99
CA ALA A 49 -11.77 3.71 8.23
C ALA A 49 -10.36 4.30 8.37
N THR A 50 -9.66 4.50 7.26
CA THR A 50 -8.29 5.03 7.25
C THR A 50 -8.21 6.54 7.02
N ALA A 51 -9.34 7.27 7.05
CA ALA A 51 -9.37 8.70 6.76
C ALA A 51 -8.52 9.55 7.72
N GLY A 52 -8.33 9.09 8.96
CA GLY A 52 -7.48 9.74 9.96
C GLY A 52 -5.98 9.42 9.86
N CYS A 53 -5.57 8.50 8.98
CA CYS A 53 -4.17 8.14 8.83
C CYS A 53 -3.38 9.29 8.19
N ARG A 54 -2.14 9.51 8.66
CA ARG A 54 -1.22 10.48 8.07
C ARG A 54 -0.89 10.09 6.62
N GLU A 55 -1.07 11.03 5.68
CA GLU A 55 -0.58 10.87 4.32
C GLU A 55 0.93 11.15 4.24
N VAL A 56 1.66 10.27 3.54
CA VAL A 56 3.10 10.35 3.29
C VAL A 56 3.33 10.21 1.79
N ALA A 57 4.16 11.08 1.22
CA ALA A 57 4.45 11.09 -0.20
C ALA A 57 5.60 10.13 -0.55
N ALA A 58 5.35 9.21 -1.49
CA ALA A 58 6.37 8.35 -2.08
C ALA A 58 7.20 9.13 -3.11
N THR A 59 8.14 9.92 -2.61
CA THR A 59 9.13 10.67 -3.40
C THR A 59 10.44 9.89 -3.52
N GLY A 60 11.29 10.26 -4.47
CA GLY A 60 12.57 9.60 -4.70
C GLY A 60 13.18 9.93 -6.06
N ARG A 61 14.30 9.27 -6.36
CA ARG A 61 15.00 9.36 -7.65
C ARG A 61 14.59 8.22 -8.59
N ALA A 62 14.86 8.40 -9.88
CA ALA A 62 14.74 7.31 -10.84
C ALA A 62 15.58 6.10 -10.39
N GLY A 63 14.96 4.93 -10.35
CA GLY A 63 15.53 3.68 -9.84
C GLY A 63 15.09 3.33 -8.41
N ASP A 64 14.59 4.29 -7.63
CA ASP A 64 14.12 4.00 -6.27
C ASP A 64 12.86 3.13 -6.27
N VAL A 65 12.76 2.27 -5.24
CA VAL A 65 11.63 1.37 -5.03
C VAL A 65 11.03 1.57 -3.65
N HIS A 66 9.74 1.89 -3.61
CA HIS A 66 8.97 1.85 -2.37
C HIS A 66 8.33 0.47 -2.20
N LEU A 67 8.84 -0.32 -1.26
CA LEU A 67 8.23 -1.56 -0.81
C LEU A 67 7.27 -1.28 0.35
N VAL A 68 5.99 -1.56 0.15
CA VAL A 68 4.92 -1.29 1.12
C VAL A 68 4.09 -2.54 1.34
N HIS A 69 3.49 -2.67 2.52
CA HIS A 69 2.57 -3.75 2.85
C HIS A 69 1.37 -3.76 1.87
N PRO A 70 0.86 -4.92 1.44
CA PRO A 70 -0.24 -5.01 0.46
C PRO A 70 -1.53 -4.30 0.92
N PHE A 71 -1.72 -4.17 2.23
CA PHE A 71 -2.86 -3.48 2.83
C PHE A 71 -2.71 -1.95 2.97
N VAL A 72 -1.63 -1.34 2.47
CA VAL A 72 -1.50 0.12 2.52
C VAL A 72 -2.49 0.79 1.57
N VAL A 73 -3.41 1.58 2.14
CA VAL A 73 -4.30 2.46 1.37
C VAL A 73 -3.46 3.58 0.77
N HIS A 74 -3.63 3.79 -0.52
CA HIS A 74 -2.86 4.79 -1.26
C HIS A 74 -3.71 5.40 -2.37
N ARG A 75 -3.28 6.56 -2.87
CA ARG A 75 -3.93 7.24 -3.99
C ARG A 75 -2.93 7.88 -4.94
N ALA A 76 -3.32 7.94 -6.21
CA ALA A 76 -2.67 8.78 -7.20
C ALA A 76 -3.07 10.26 -6.99
N GLN A 77 -2.31 11.15 -7.61
CA GLN A 77 -2.59 12.58 -7.64
C GLN A 77 -2.69 13.04 -9.09
N ALA A 78 -3.49 14.08 -9.33
CA ALA A 78 -3.46 14.78 -10.60
C ALA A 78 -2.08 15.42 -10.80
N MET A 79 -1.61 15.44 -12.05
CA MET A 79 -0.34 16.08 -12.37
C MET A 79 -0.45 17.60 -12.15
N SER A 80 0.52 18.19 -11.44
CA SER A 80 0.60 19.63 -11.23
C SER A 80 0.93 20.35 -12.54
N SER A 81 0.39 21.54 -12.74
CA SER A 81 0.78 22.41 -13.86
C SER A 81 2.25 22.88 -13.77
N ALA A 82 2.86 22.81 -12.58
CA ALA A 82 4.26 23.13 -12.35
C ALA A 82 5.22 21.97 -12.67
N ALA A 83 4.69 20.77 -12.95
CA ALA A 83 5.51 19.60 -13.24
C ALA A 83 6.33 19.82 -14.51
N ARG A 84 7.65 19.63 -14.41
CA ARG A 84 8.59 19.93 -15.51
C ARG A 84 8.78 18.76 -16.48
N ARG A 85 8.35 17.56 -16.11
CA ARG A 85 8.53 16.32 -16.86
C ARG A 85 7.38 15.33 -16.56
N PRO A 86 7.07 14.40 -17.46
CA PRO A 86 6.18 13.30 -17.15
C PRO A 86 6.69 12.47 -15.96
N ARG A 87 5.77 12.04 -15.10
CA ARG A 87 6.06 11.05 -14.06
C ARG A 87 5.79 9.65 -14.63
N VAL A 88 6.80 8.78 -14.59
CA VAL A 88 6.68 7.39 -15.05
C VAL A 88 6.98 6.46 -13.87
N ILE A 89 6.05 5.55 -13.58
CA ILE A 89 6.17 4.56 -12.51
C ILE A 89 5.64 3.20 -12.95
N ALA A 90 6.05 2.14 -12.27
CA ALA A 90 5.40 0.83 -12.37
C ALA A 90 5.07 0.26 -10.99
N GLN A 91 4.09 -0.64 -10.97
CA GLN A 91 3.64 -1.32 -9.76
C GLN A 91 3.62 -2.84 -9.99
N PRO A 92 4.76 -3.47 -10.32
CA PRO A 92 4.79 -4.92 -10.47
C PRO A 92 4.37 -5.59 -9.15
N PRO A 93 3.64 -6.71 -9.21
CA PRO A 93 3.33 -7.51 -8.04
C PRO A 93 4.62 -8.10 -7.46
N LEU A 94 4.63 -8.34 -6.14
CA LEU A 94 5.63 -9.16 -5.48
C LEU A 94 4.95 -10.45 -5.07
N GLU A 95 5.15 -11.48 -5.87
CA GLU A 95 4.55 -12.79 -5.61
C GLU A 95 5.24 -13.50 -4.44
N PRO A 96 4.50 -14.33 -3.67
CA PRO A 96 5.10 -15.19 -2.66
C PRO A 96 6.17 -16.12 -3.26
N ALA A 97 7.25 -16.34 -2.53
CA ALA A 97 8.35 -17.20 -3.00
C ALA A 97 8.06 -18.70 -2.87
N ARG A 98 7.01 -19.09 -2.11
CA ARG A 98 6.65 -20.49 -1.82
C ARG A 98 5.17 -20.59 -1.44
N GLU A 99 4.65 -21.81 -1.47
CA GLU A 99 3.33 -22.17 -0.93
C GLU A 99 3.44 -23.03 0.34
N PRO A 100 2.55 -22.85 1.34
CA PRO A 100 1.58 -21.78 1.43
C PRO A 100 2.26 -20.41 1.54
N ALA A 101 1.70 -19.41 0.86
CA ALA A 101 2.26 -18.06 0.77
C ALA A 101 2.53 -17.40 2.14
N PHE A 102 1.62 -17.61 3.10
CA PHE A 102 1.65 -16.97 4.41
C PHE A 102 1.21 -17.93 5.53
N ASP A 103 1.81 -17.78 6.70
CA ASP A 103 1.44 -18.44 7.94
C ASP A 103 1.29 -17.38 9.05
N LEU A 104 0.05 -17.04 9.39
CA LEU A 104 -0.22 -16.06 10.44
C LEU A 104 0.07 -16.60 11.85
N VAL A 105 0.21 -17.91 12.05
CA VAL A 105 0.49 -18.50 13.36
C VAL A 105 1.99 -18.51 13.63
N ALA A 106 2.79 -19.09 12.74
CA ALA A 106 4.23 -19.29 12.95
C ALA A 106 5.13 -18.49 12.00
N GLY A 107 4.57 -17.86 10.97
CA GLY A 107 5.32 -17.08 10.00
C GLY A 107 6.05 -15.89 10.62
N THR A 108 7.15 -15.46 10.00
CA THR A 108 8.03 -14.39 10.53
C THR A 108 8.25 -13.26 9.53
N ALA A 109 7.64 -13.35 8.34
CA ALA A 109 7.77 -12.33 7.31
C ALA A 109 7.18 -10.99 7.82
N PRO A 110 7.72 -9.85 7.38
CA PRO A 110 7.21 -8.54 7.80
C PRO A 110 5.70 -8.37 7.57
N VAL A 111 5.17 -8.92 6.47
CA VAL A 111 3.74 -8.93 6.15
C VAL A 111 2.90 -9.70 7.19
N GLU A 112 3.37 -10.85 7.63
CA GLU A 112 2.67 -11.70 8.62
C GLU A 112 2.69 -11.05 10.00
N ARG A 113 3.83 -10.47 10.40
CA ARG A 113 3.98 -9.81 11.71
C ARG A 113 3.01 -8.66 11.88
N VAL A 114 2.91 -7.78 10.87
CA VAL A 114 2.01 -6.62 10.94
C VAL A 114 0.54 -7.05 11.01
N VAL A 115 0.15 -8.08 10.26
CA VAL A 115 -1.21 -8.63 10.35
C VAL A 115 -1.48 -9.18 11.74
N ARG A 116 -0.58 -9.98 12.32
CA ARG A 116 -0.72 -10.45 13.72
C ARG A 116 -0.85 -9.30 14.71
N GLU A 117 0.07 -8.35 14.67
CA GLU A 117 0.07 -7.18 15.56
C GLU A 117 -1.23 -6.38 15.47
N ALA A 118 -1.86 -6.32 14.28
CA ALA A 118 -3.14 -5.66 14.11
C ALA A 118 -4.31 -6.41 14.77
N LEU A 119 -4.24 -7.74 14.87
CA LEU A 119 -5.32 -8.60 15.38
C LEU A 119 -5.23 -8.89 16.89
N GLY A 120 -4.08 -8.60 17.52
CA GLY A 120 -3.82 -8.91 18.93
C GLY A 120 -3.32 -10.34 19.14
#